data_AF-W5N9U9-F1
#
_entry.id   AF-W5N9U9-F1
#
_cell.length_a   1.000
_cell.length_b   1.000
_cell.length_c   1.000
_cell.angle_alpha   90.00
_cell.angle_beta   90.00
_cell.angle_gamma   90.00
#
_symmetry.space_group_name_H-M   'P 1'
#
loop_
_entity.id
_entity.type
_entity.pdbx_description
1 polymer ?
#
loop_
_entity_poly.entity_id
_entity_poly.type
_entity_poly.pdbx_seq_one_letter_code
_entity_poly.pdbx_strand_id
1 'polypeptide(L)'
;ISVWTGGRNESVTEHKVVRAWDVTDAHCSANTSLAALPWFAEVGERTQQFLLYRHCRYYPMIFNHPEKCEGDVYLLLVIKSMIPQHRRREAIRKTWGEQKKVNGKKVRLVFLVGAATLGEEHVHHQKLLEYEDRLFGDILQWDFKDTFYNLTLKEVNFLKWFSTYCPNVPFVFKGDDDIFVNVENIVEFLEKNGSNPDLIVGTLLYTSPPVREKNNRYFVPAEMFNETFYPPYLSGGGYLMAGPLTVRLHLASERVDLLPIDDAFVGMCLRVLHVSPKEHSGIKPWGIHEPGKKNELSKNPCFYRDLLMVHRFTPGELLLMWKIMKSDVICSRRLQYI
;
A
#
# COMPACT_ATOMS: atom_id res chain seq x y z
N ILE A 1 32.71 49.70 -12.67
CA ILE A 1 32.99 48.80 -13.82
C ILE A 1 33.43 47.48 -13.19
N SER A 2 32.73 46.36 -13.23
CA SER A 2 31.69 45.87 -14.14
C SER A 2 30.84 44.83 -13.41
N VAL A 3 29.53 44.98 -13.58
CA VAL A 3 28.48 43.98 -13.38
C VAL A 3 28.82 42.72 -14.17
N TRP A 4 28.63 41.54 -13.57
CA TRP A 4 28.41 40.29 -14.29
C TRP A 4 27.04 39.73 -13.92
N THR A 5 26.16 39.82 -14.90
CA THR A 5 24.78 39.35 -14.94
C THR A 5 24.70 37.84 -15.16
N GLY A 6 23.77 37.20 -14.46
CA GLY A 6 22.79 36.27 -15.05
C GLY A 6 23.30 35.01 -15.75
N GLY A 7 23.44 33.93 -14.97
CA GLY A 7 23.26 32.56 -15.46
C GLY A 7 21.80 32.14 -15.20
N ARG A 8 21.07 31.83 -16.26
CA ARG A 8 19.63 31.55 -16.28
C ARG A 8 19.26 30.34 -15.41
N ASN A 9 18.15 30.49 -14.69
CA ASN A 9 17.26 29.41 -14.31
C ASN A 9 17.00 28.53 -15.54
N GLU A 10 17.56 27.32 -15.56
CA GLU A 10 16.96 26.23 -16.32
C GLU A 10 15.68 25.86 -15.61
N SER A 11 14.58 26.47 -16.08
CA SER A 11 13.23 26.02 -15.81
C SER A 11 13.18 24.52 -16.11
N VAL A 12 12.92 23.72 -15.09
CA VAL A 12 12.47 22.34 -15.24
C VAL A 12 11.27 22.41 -16.17
N THR A 13 11.49 22.08 -17.44
CA THR A 13 10.44 22.01 -18.44
C THR A 13 9.37 21.08 -17.92
N GLU A 14 8.13 21.58 -17.84
CA GLU A 14 6.92 20.79 -17.70
C GLU A 14 7.05 19.51 -18.51
N HIS A 15 7.43 18.43 -17.85
CA HIS A 15 7.22 17.10 -18.38
C HIS A 15 5.72 17.02 -18.62
N LYS A 16 5.32 16.80 -19.89
CA LYS A 16 3.93 16.55 -20.28
C LYS A 16 3.24 15.77 -19.17
N VAL A 17 2.38 16.42 -18.41
CA VAL A 17 1.60 15.77 -17.38
C VAL A 17 0.76 14.73 -18.12
N VAL A 18 1.13 13.47 -17.98
CA VAL A 18 0.37 12.35 -18.53
C VAL A 18 -1.01 12.43 -17.88
N ARG A 19 -2.03 12.80 -18.66
CA ARG A 19 -3.40 13.03 -18.15
C ARG A 19 -4.25 11.76 -18.08
N ALA A 20 -3.71 10.62 -18.52
CA ALA A 20 -4.40 9.34 -18.58
C ALA A 20 -3.38 8.19 -18.56
N TRP A 21 -3.81 7.02 -18.13
CA TRP A 21 -2.97 5.81 -18.11
C TRP A 21 -2.50 5.47 -19.53
N ASP A 22 -1.20 5.53 -19.75
CA ASP A 22 -0.56 5.43 -21.07
C ASP A 22 0.00 4.04 -21.38
N VAL A 23 -0.18 3.07 -20.48
CA VAL A 23 0.29 1.69 -20.65
C VAL A 23 -0.82 0.85 -21.24
N THR A 24 -0.74 0.59 -22.54
CA THR A 24 -1.74 -0.18 -23.30
C THR A 24 -1.36 -1.64 -23.50
N ASP A 25 -0.07 -1.95 -23.42
CA ASP A 25 0.49 -3.31 -23.40
C ASP A 25 1.70 -3.29 -22.45
N ALA A 26 1.93 -4.37 -21.74
CA ALA A 26 3.14 -4.54 -20.93
C ALA A 26 4.38 -4.75 -21.82
N HIS A 27 4.23 -5.34 -23.03
CA HIS A 27 5.28 -5.69 -23.99
C HIS A 27 6.59 -6.16 -23.32
N CYS A 28 6.48 -6.96 -22.26
CA CYS A 28 7.61 -7.30 -21.43
C CYS A 28 8.06 -8.74 -21.62
N SER A 29 9.33 -8.90 -21.98
CA SER A 29 9.97 -10.20 -22.21
C SER A 29 10.89 -10.57 -21.05
N ALA A 30 11.04 -11.86 -20.76
CA ALA A 30 11.99 -12.32 -19.76
C ALA A 30 13.43 -11.87 -20.08
N ASN A 31 14.14 -11.34 -19.08
CA ASN A 31 15.57 -11.08 -19.18
C ASN A 31 16.36 -12.38 -18.96
N THR A 32 16.58 -13.14 -20.03
CA THR A 32 17.24 -14.44 -20.00
C THR A 32 18.73 -14.37 -19.66
N SER A 33 19.35 -13.19 -19.66
CA SER A 33 20.75 -13.00 -19.30
C SER A 33 21.06 -13.50 -17.88
N LEU A 34 20.07 -13.45 -16.97
CA LEU A 34 20.20 -13.94 -15.60
C LEU A 34 20.23 -15.47 -15.53
N ALA A 35 19.62 -16.16 -16.49
CA ALA A 35 19.54 -17.62 -16.50
C ALA A 35 20.90 -18.29 -16.72
N ALA A 36 21.88 -17.56 -17.25
CA ALA A 36 23.26 -18.04 -17.42
C ALA A 36 24.08 -18.00 -16.12
N LEU A 37 23.59 -17.36 -15.05
CA LEU A 37 24.33 -17.19 -13.81
C LEU A 37 24.18 -18.44 -12.91
N PRO A 38 25.28 -19.00 -12.35
CA PRO A 38 25.21 -20.22 -11.54
C PRO A 38 24.25 -20.12 -10.35
N TRP A 39 24.24 -18.97 -9.67
CA TRP A 39 23.37 -18.73 -8.50
C TRP A 39 21.88 -18.68 -8.86
N PHE A 40 21.53 -18.36 -10.11
CA PHE A 40 20.13 -18.23 -10.54
C PHE A 40 19.38 -19.57 -10.45
N ALA A 41 20.05 -20.68 -10.76
CA ALA A 41 19.47 -22.02 -10.61
C ALA A 41 19.11 -22.34 -9.15
N GLU A 42 19.74 -21.67 -8.18
CA GLU A 42 19.66 -22.02 -6.77
C GLU A 42 18.61 -21.24 -5.96
N VAL A 43 18.02 -20.17 -6.51
CA VAL A 43 17.12 -19.26 -5.76
C VAL A 43 15.65 -19.68 -5.78
N GLY A 44 15.32 -20.76 -6.49
CA GLY A 44 13.97 -21.30 -6.61
C GLY A 44 13.09 -20.59 -7.64
N GLU A 45 12.08 -21.29 -8.15
CA GLU A 45 11.27 -20.87 -9.31
C GLU A 45 10.58 -19.51 -9.11
N ARG A 46 10.02 -19.25 -7.92
CA ARG A 46 9.34 -17.97 -7.62
C ARG A 46 10.29 -16.78 -7.72
N THR A 47 11.50 -16.93 -7.17
CA THR A 47 12.53 -15.89 -7.20
C THR A 47 13.09 -15.72 -8.61
N GLN A 48 13.30 -16.83 -9.33
CA GLN A 48 13.71 -16.81 -10.74
C GLN A 48 12.70 -16.04 -11.59
N GLN A 49 11.42 -16.37 -11.47
CA GLN A 49 10.34 -15.69 -12.17
C GLN A 49 10.33 -14.19 -11.87
N PHE A 50 10.45 -13.79 -10.60
CA PHE A 50 10.54 -12.38 -10.25
C PHE A 50 11.75 -11.69 -10.89
N LEU A 51 12.93 -12.31 -10.84
CA LEU A 51 14.17 -11.76 -11.40
C LEU A 51 14.11 -11.58 -12.92
N LEU A 52 13.55 -12.56 -13.65
CA LEU A 52 13.41 -12.50 -15.11
C LEU A 52 12.56 -11.31 -15.56
N TYR A 53 11.55 -10.94 -14.78
CA TYR A 53 10.59 -9.87 -15.11
C TYR A 53 10.71 -8.64 -14.20
N ARG A 54 11.80 -8.52 -13.43
CA ARG A 54 12.02 -7.42 -12.47
C ARG A 54 11.97 -6.03 -13.10
N HIS A 55 12.28 -5.94 -14.38
CA HIS A 55 12.27 -4.71 -15.17
C HIS A 55 10.89 -4.35 -15.73
N CYS A 56 9.91 -5.27 -15.66
CA CYS A 56 8.54 -5.07 -16.10
C CYS A 56 7.74 -4.37 -14.98
N ARG A 57 7.64 -3.05 -15.03
CA ARG A 57 7.09 -2.27 -13.90
C ARG A 57 5.61 -1.97 -14.05
N TYR A 58 5.19 -1.63 -15.26
CA TYR A 58 3.84 -1.12 -15.52
C TYR A 58 3.05 -2.05 -16.43
N TYR A 59 1.76 -2.17 -16.11
CA TYR A 59 0.86 -3.09 -16.80
C TYR A 59 -0.41 -2.36 -17.24
N PRO A 60 -1.09 -2.83 -18.29
CA PRO A 60 -2.40 -2.32 -18.67
C PRO A 60 -3.41 -2.41 -17.51
N MET A 61 -4.34 -1.46 -17.48
CA MET A 61 -5.46 -1.49 -16.53
C MET A 61 -6.65 -2.21 -17.14
N ILE A 62 -7.27 -3.08 -16.34
CA ILE A 62 -8.53 -3.78 -16.65
C ILE A 62 -9.70 -2.95 -16.11
N PHE A 63 -9.63 -2.52 -14.85
CA PHE A 63 -10.61 -1.62 -14.21
C PHE A 63 -9.91 -0.36 -13.73
N ASN A 64 -10.48 0.80 -14.06
CA ASN A 64 -9.94 2.12 -13.75
C ASN A 64 -11.04 3.08 -13.29
N HIS A 65 -10.78 3.81 -12.20
CA HIS A 65 -11.75 4.73 -11.58
C HIS A 65 -11.15 6.11 -11.23
N PRO A 66 -10.73 6.91 -12.23
CA PRO A 66 -10.19 8.26 -11.99
C PRO A 66 -11.18 9.17 -11.24
N GLU A 67 -12.49 8.94 -11.39
CA GLU A 67 -13.55 9.66 -10.70
C GLU A 67 -13.50 9.52 -9.16
N LYS A 68 -12.79 8.51 -8.64
CA LYS A 68 -12.57 8.38 -7.19
C LYS A 68 -11.73 9.50 -6.60
N CYS A 69 -10.99 10.23 -7.44
CA CYS A 69 -10.17 11.37 -7.04
C CYS A 69 -10.79 12.72 -7.41
N GLU A 70 -12.02 12.74 -7.91
CA GLU A 70 -12.74 13.98 -8.24
C GLU A 70 -13.38 14.66 -7.02
N GLY A 71 -13.35 15.99 -7.05
CA GLY A 71 -13.82 16.87 -5.98
C GLY A 71 -12.88 16.89 -4.77
N ASP A 72 -13.37 17.39 -3.64
CA ASP A 72 -12.56 17.64 -2.44
C ASP A 72 -12.30 16.37 -1.61
N VAL A 73 -11.75 15.33 -2.22
CA VAL A 73 -11.35 14.10 -1.53
C VAL A 73 -10.18 14.41 -0.58
N TYR A 74 -10.39 14.20 0.71
CA TYR A 74 -9.39 14.49 1.75
C TYR A 74 -8.49 13.29 2.03
N LEU A 75 -9.07 12.10 2.08
CA LEU A 75 -8.38 10.85 2.37
C LEU A 75 -8.80 9.78 1.37
N LEU A 76 -7.82 9.14 0.74
CA LEU A 76 -8.02 7.93 -0.05
C LEU A 76 -7.55 6.71 0.75
N LEU A 77 -8.47 5.80 1.04
CA LEU A 77 -8.19 4.49 1.60
C LEU A 77 -7.82 3.55 0.44
N VAL A 78 -6.64 2.97 0.48
CA VAL A 78 -6.03 2.19 -0.59
C VAL A 78 -5.70 0.80 -0.05
N ILE A 79 -6.51 -0.18 -0.40
CA ILE A 79 -6.49 -1.48 0.26
C ILE A 79 -6.00 -2.56 -0.70
N LYS A 80 -4.88 -3.21 -0.37
CA LYS A 80 -4.39 -4.38 -1.11
C LYS A 80 -5.37 -5.54 -0.93
N SER A 81 -5.88 -6.08 -2.03
CA SER A 81 -6.78 -7.25 -2.02
C SER A 81 -6.45 -8.19 -3.18
N MET A 82 -7.13 -9.33 -3.28
CA MET A 82 -7.00 -10.28 -4.38
C MET A 82 -8.38 -10.68 -4.89
N ILE A 83 -8.49 -11.13 -6.14
CA ILE A 83 -9.76 -11.47 -6.79
C ILE A 83 -10.70 -12.30 -5.87
N PRO A 84 -10.26 -13.41 -5.23
CA PRO A 84 -11.15 -14.25 -4.42
C PRO A 84 -11.65 -13.59 -3.12
N GLN A 85 -11.05 -12.50 -2.66
CA GLN A 85 -11.31 -11.85 -1.37
C GLN A 85 -12.57 -10.95 -1.34
N HIS A 86 -13.59 -11.28 -2.14
CA HIS A 86 -14.85 -10.55 -2.21
C HIS A 86 -15.51 -10.35 -0.83
N ARG A 87 -15.45 -11.35 0.07
CA ARG A 87 -16.00 -11.24 1.44
C ARG A 87 -15.26 -10.23 2.30
N ARG A 88 -13.94 -10.09 2.13
CA ARG A 88 -13.14 -9.10 2.86
C ARG A 88 -13.49 -7.70 2.38
N ARG A 89 -13.49 -7.47 1.06
CA ARG A 89 -13.90 -6.19 0.46
C ARG A 89 -15.30 -5.78 0.88
N GLU A 90 -16.26 -6.70 0.84
CA GLU A 90 -17.63 -6.45 1.27
C GLU A 90 -17.73 -6.08 2.76
N ALA A 91 -17.00 -6.79 3.65
CA ALA A 91 -16.96 -6.46 5.06
C ALA A 91 -16.35 -5.07 5.30
N ILE A 92 -15.30 -4.70 4.56
CA ILE A 92 -14.69 -3.37 4.62
C ILE A 92 -15.70 -2.29 4.20
N ARG A 93 -16.40 -2.45 3.07
CA ARG A 93 -17.44 -1.51 2.61
C ARG A 93 -18.56 -1.31 3.63
N LYS A 94 -18.97 -2.38 4.31
CA LYS A 94 -20.01 -2.37 5.37
C LYS A 94 -19.52 -1.83 6.72
N THR A 95 -18.23 -1.58 6.88
CA THR A 95 -17.62 -1.16 8.14
C THR A 95 -16.82 0.13 7.98
N TRP A 96 -15.51 0.08 8.18
CA TRP A 96 -14.64 1.25 8.19
C TRP A 96 -14.35 1.82 6.80
N GLY A 97 -14.55 1.05 5.73
CA GLY A 97 -14.39 1.49 4.35
C GLY A 97 -15.62 2.17 3.76
N GLU A 98 -16.66 2.40 4.56
CA GLU A 98 -17.86 3.14 4.14
C GLU A 98 -17.48 4.53 3.62
N GLN A 99 -17.82 4.81 2.36
CA GLN A 99 -17.49 6.09 1.71
C GLN A 99 -18.43 7.19 2.20
N LYS A 100 -17.96 7.99 3.17
CA LYS A 100 -18.72 9.10 3.77
C LYS A 100 -17.84 10.30 4.09
N LYS A 101 -18.48 11.36 4.59
CA LYS A 101 -17.76 12.47 5.23
C LYS A 101 -17.51 12.12 6.70
N VAL A 102 -16.27 12.28 7.14
CA VAL A 102 -15.84 12.13 8.54
C VAL A 102 -15.29 13.48 8.99
N ASN A 103 -15.87 14.10 10.01
CA ASN A 103 -15.57 15.49 10.42
C ASN A 103 -15.62 16.49 9.25
N GLY A 104 -16.59 16.32 8.34
CA GLY A 104 -16.73 17.14 7.13
C GLY A 104 -15.73 16.82 6.00
N LYS A 105 -14.75 15.95 6.23
CA LYS A 105 -13.74 15.52 5.24
C LYS A 105 -14.23 14.34 4.41
N LYS A 106 -14.17 14.45 3.09
CA LYS A 106 -14.61 13.38 2.16
C LYS A 106 -13.57 12.25 2.14
N VAL A 107 -14.00 11.03 2.47
CA VAL A 107 -13.17 9.82 2.44
C VAL A 107 -13.61 8.92 1.28
N ARG A 108 -12.65 8.41 0.52
CA ARG A 108 -12.89 7.47 -0.60
C ARG A 108 -12.11 6.18 -0.39
N LEU A 109 -12.58 5.12 -1.02
CA LEU A 109 -11.99 3.78 -0.94
C LEU A 109 -11.69 3.28 -2.35
N VAL A 110 -10.53 2.66 -2.51
CA VAL A 110 -10.16 1.83 -3.67
C VAL A 110 -9.45 0.56 -3.21
N PHE A 111 -9.73 -0.54 -3.90
CA PHE A 111 -9.05 -1.82 -3.74
C PHE A 111 -8.04 -2.02 -4.87
N LEU A 112 -6.84 -2.49 -4.53
CA LEU A 112 -5.77 -2.78 -5.48
C LEU A 112 -5.72 -4.29 -5.76
N VAL A 113 -5.94 -4.68 -7.02
CA VAL A 113 -6.06 -6.07 -7.44
C VAL A 113 -5.20 -6.32 -8.70
N GLY A 114 -4.53 -7.47 -8.78
CA GLY A 114 -3.90 -7.95 -10.01
C GLY A 114 -4.77 -8.97 -10.74
N ALA A 115 -4.33 -9.42 -11.91
CA ALA A 115 -4.93 -10.50 -12.66
C ALA A 115 -4.74 -11.86 -11.96
N ALA A 116 -5.65 -12.79 -12.26
CA ALA A 116 -5.64 -14.14 -11.73
C ALA A 116 -4.44 -14.96 -12.22
N THR A 117 -4.10 -16.03 -11.50
CA THR A 117 -3.32 -17.15 -12.04
C THR A 117 -4.20 -17.99 -12.98
N LEU A 118 -3.64 -18.76 -13.92
CA LEU A 118 -4.42 -19.53 -14.91
C LEU A 118 -5.27 -20.66 -14.27
N GLY A 119 -6.49 -20.92 -14.78
CA GLY A 119 -7.38 -22.04 -14.39
C GLY A 119 -8.89 -21.71 -14.41
N GLU A 120 -9.78 -22.70 -14.29
CA GLU A 120 -11.25 -22.53 -14.44
C GLU A 120 -11.93 -21.79 -13.28
N GLU A 121 -11.54 -22.06 -12.02
CA GLU A 121 -12.07 -21.34 -10.85
C GLU A 121 -11.81 -19.83 -10.93
N HIS A 122 -10.78 -19.43 -11.69
CA HIS A 122 -10.44 -18.02 -11.88
C HIS A 122 -11.43 -17.27 -12.77
N VAL A 123 -12.01 -17.94 -13.78
CA VAL A 123 -13.01 -17.32 -14.67
C VAL A 123 -14.25 -16.92 -13.89
N HIS A 124 -14.69 -17.78 -12.96
CA HIS A 124 -15.83 -17.47 -12.09
C HIS A 124 -15.54 -16.31 -11.13
N HIS A 125 -14.36 -16.30 -10.52
CA HIS A 125 -13.95 -15.21 -9.63
C HIS A 125 -13.76 -13.88 -10.37
N GLN A 126 -13.22 -13.88 -11.59
CA GLN A 126 -13.08 -12.67 -12.41
C GLN A 126 -14.45 -12.10 -12.80
N LYS A 127 -15.40 -12.95 -13.22
CA LYS A 127 -16.79 -12.50 -13.49
C LYS A 127 -17.48 -11.91 -12.26
N LEU A 128 -17.21 -12.47 -11.08
CA LEU A 128 -17.70 -11.91 -9.82
C LEU A 128 -17.07 -10.54 -9.55
N LEU A 129 -15.77 -10.38 -9.82
CA LEU A 129 -15.07 -9.10 -9.68
C LEU A 129 -15.60 -8.05 -10.66
N GLU A 130 -15.88 -8.40 -11.92
CA GLU A 130 -16.52 -7.53 -12.91
C GLU A 130 -17.93 -7.08 -12.47
N TYR A 131 -18.68 -7.96 -11.80
CA TYR A 131 -19.99 -7.61 -11.25
C TYR A 131 -19.84 -6.68 -10.04
N GLU A 132 -18.91 -6.97 -9.14
CA GLU A 132 -18.57 -6.13 -7.99
C GLU A 132 -18.13 -4.72 -8.44
N ASP A 133 -17.27 -4.65 -9.45
CA ASP A 133 -16.76 -3.40 -10.01
C ASP A 133 -17.90 -2.53 -10.58
N ARG A 134 -18.80 -3.13 -11.36
CA ARG A 134 -19.99 -2.42 -11.87
C ARG A 134 -20.90 -1.86 -10.76
N LEU A 135 -20.93 -2.49 -9.59
CA LEU A 135 -21.77 -2.05 -8.47
C LEU A 135 -21.12 -0.95 -7.63
N PHE A 136 -19.82 -1.05 -7.36
CA PHE A 136 -19.15 -0.20 -6.37
C PHE A 136 -18.13 0.78 -6.98
N GLY A 137 -17.64 0.46 -8.19
CA GLY A 137 -16.66 1.21 -8.96
C GLY A 137 -15.40 1.53 -8.15
N ASP A 138 -14.98 0.64 -7.25
CA ASP A 138 -13.90 0.88 -6.30
C ASP A 138 -12.75 -0.12 -6.44
N ILE A 139 -12.59 -0.75 -7.61
CA ILE A 139 -11.55 -1.74 -7.86
C ILE A 139 -10.59 -1.21 -8.93
N LEU A 140 -9.33 -1.03 -8.56
CA LEU A 140 -8.26 -0.80 -9.52
C LEU A 140 -7.61 -2.14 -9.83
N GLN A 141 -7.76 -2.60 -11.08
CA GLN A 141 -7.21 -3.87 -11.54
C GLN A 141 -6.17 -3.66 -12.64
N TRP A 142 -4.98 -4.24 -12.45
CA TRP A 142 -3.92 -4.28 -13.46
C TRP A 142 -3.68 -5.70 -13.97
N ASP A 143 -3.26 -5.80 -15.23
CA ASP A 143 -3.02 -7.07 -15.92
C ASP A 143 -1.64 -7.67 -15.60
N PHE A 144 -1.35 -7.88 -14.31
CA PHE A 144 -0.21 -8.68 -13.86
C PHE A 144 -0.66 -9.77 -12.89
N LYS A 145 0.06 -10.89 -12.86
CA LYS A 145 -0.23 -12.01 -11.96
C LYS A 145 -0.15 -11.58 -10.48
N ASP A 146 -1.27 -11.59 -9.76
CA ASP A 146 -1.32 -11.19 -8.35
C ASP A 146 -0.71 -12.28 -7.45
N THR A 147 0.53 -12.05 -7.02
CA THR A 147 1.27 -12.96 -6.14
C THR A 147 2.00 -12.16 -5.06
N PHE A 148 2.43 -12.83 -4.00
CA PHE A 148 3.20 -12.18 -2.93
C PHE A 148 4.44 -11.42 -3.46
N TYR A 149 5.20 -12.01 -4.40
CA TYR A 149 6.40 -11.39 -4.96
C TYR A 149 6.07 -10.21 -5.89
N ASN A 150 4.83 -10.12 -6.36
CA ASN A 150 4.34 -9.04 -7.21
C ASN A 150 3.57 -7.96 -6.42
N LEU A 151 3.56 -7.99 -5.08
CA LEU A 151 3.00 -6.90 -4.29
C LEU A 151 3.69 -5.56 -4.60
N THR A 152 4.97 -5.58 -4.93
CA THR A 152 5.69 -4.38 -5.36
C THR A 152 5.22 -3.85 -6.72
N LEU A 153 4.72 -4.73 -7.60
CA LEU A 153 4.05 -4.29 -8.84
C LEU A 153 2.75 -3.55 -8.51
N LYS A 154 1.98 -4.05 -7.55
CA LYS A 154 0.79 -3.37 -7.03
C LYS A 154 1.15 -1.98 -6.50
N GLU A 155 2.29 -1.86 -5.81
CA GLU A 155 2.78 -0.58 -5.29
C GLU A 155 3.14 0.40 -6.39
N VAL A 156 4.02 0.04 -7.33
CA VAL A 156 4.47 0.98 -8.37
C VAL A 156 3.35 1.38 -9.32
N ASN A 157 2.43 0.46 -9.64
CA ASN A 157 1.27 0.78 -10.48
C ASN A 157 0.29 1.71 -9.75
N PHE A 158 0.07 1.50 -8.44
CA PHE A 158 -0.70 2.44 -7.63
C PHE A 158 -0.05 3.82 -7.54
N LEU A 159 1.26 3.90 -7.28
CA LEU A 159 1.98 5.18 -7.19
C LEU A 159 1.88 5.98 -8.50
N LYS A 160 2.02 5.31 -9.65
CA LYS A 160 1.81 5.93 -10.97
C LYS A 160 0.36 6.38 -11.16
N TRP A 161 -0.61 5.54 -10.79
CA TRP A 161 -2.04 5.85 -10.91
C TRP A 161 -2.42 7.06 -10.06
N PHE A 162 -1.98 7.10 -8.81
CA PHE A 162 -2.20 8.22 -7.90
C PHE A 162 -1.58 9.51 -8.45
N SER A 163 -0.35 9.44 -8.97
CA SER A 163 0.33 10.60 -9.57
C SER A 163 -0.38 11.12 -10.82
N THR A 164 -1.06 10.23 -11.55
CA THR A 164 -1.80 10.56 -12.78
C THR A 164 -3.18 11.18 -12.47
N TYR A 165 -3.93 10.57 -11.54
CA TYR A 165 -5.35 10.87 -11.36
C TYR A 165 -5.69 11.57 -10.04
N CYS A 166 -4.82 11.49 -9.04
CA CYS A 166 -5.08 11.94 -7.68
C CYS A 166 -4.04 12.92 -7.11
N PRO A 167 -3.35 13.76 -7.92
CA PRO A 167 -2.24 14.56 -7.41
C PRO A 167 -2.66 15.57 -6.32
N ASN A 168 -3.94 15.90 -6.24
CA ASN A 168 -4.50 16.87 -5.29
C ASN A 168 -5.10 16.22 -4.03
N VAL A 169 -5.14 14.89 -3.93
CA VAL A 169 -5.65 14.22 -2.74
C VAL A 169 -4.64 14.42 -1.59
N PRO A 170 -5.01 15.04 -0.46
CA PRO A 170 -4.07 15.40 0.60
C PRO A 170 -3.42 14.22 1.30
N PHE A 171 -4.16 13.12 1.51
CA PHE A 171 -3.68 11.98 2.29
C PHE A 171 -4.09 10.64 1.69
N VAL A 172 -3.22 9.66 1.89
CA VAL A 172 -3.44 8.25 1.56
C VAL A 172 -3.27 7.43 2.81
N PHE A 173 -4.23 6.54 3.09
CA PHE A 173 -4.03 5.41 3.98
C PHE A 173 -3.87 4.17 3.12
N LYS A 174 -2.76 3.44 3.26
CA LYS A 174 -2.55 2.16 2.58
C LYS A 174 -2.55 1.04 3.61
N GLY A 175 -3.17 -0.10 3.29
CA GLY A 175 -3.19 -1.27 4.17
C GLY A 175 -3.64 -2.56 3.47
N ASP A 176 -3.68 -3.65 4.23
CA ASP A 176 -4.17 -4.97 3.80
C ASP A 176 -5.69 -5.11 3.98
N ASP A 177 -6.31 -6.14 3.40
CA ASP A 177 -7.76 -6.37 3.48
C ASP A 177 -8.24 -7.19 4.71
N ASP A 178 -7.35 -7.50 5.66
CA ASP A 178 -7.67 -8.12 6.96
C ASP A 178 -7.36 -7.24 8.16
N ILE A 179 -7.54 -5.94 8.04
CA ILE A 179 -7.35 -5.00 9.14
C ILE A 179 -8.66 -4.38 9.61
N PHE A 180 -8.63 -3.89 10.84
CA PHE A 180 -9.59 -2.92 11.36
C PHE A 180 -8.96 -1.53 11.28
N VAL A 181 -9.73 -0.54 10.81
CA VAL A 181 -9.28 0.87 10.72
C VAL A 181 -10.27 1.78 11.45
N ASN A 182 -9.76 2.65 12.32
CA ASN A 182 -10.56 3.73 12.89
C ASN A 182 -10.35 5.01 12.06
N VAL A 183 -11.20 5.22 11.06
CA VAL A 183 -11.11 6.36 10.14
C VAL A 183 -11.32 7.71 10.85
N GLU A 184 -12.14 7.76 11.90
CA GLU A 184 -12.34 8.97 12.72
C GLU A 184 -11.02 9.38 13.37
N ASN A 185 -10.33 8.45 14.02
CA ASN A 185 -9.02 8.72 14.63
C ASN A 185 -7.95 9.10 13.59
N ILE A 186 -7.97 8.49 12.39
CA ILE A 186 -7.06 8.86 11.30
C ILE A 186 -7.31 10.31 10.89
N VAL A 187 -8.56 10.70 10.67
CA VAL A 187 -8.89 12.08 10.27
C VAL A 187 -8.45 13.06 11.35
N GLU A 188 -8.73 12.78 12.63
CA GLU A 188 -8.28 13.62 13.75
C GLU A 188 -6.76 13.73 13.84
N PHE A 189 -6.03 12.64 13.60
CA PHE A 189 -4.57 12.64 13.57
C PHE A 189 -4.05 13.52 12.42
N LEU A 190 -4.63 13.38 11.23
CA LEU A 190 -4.23 14.14 10.03
C LEU A 190 -4.57 15.63 10.16
N GLU A 191 -5.67 16.00 10.80
CA GLU A 191 -6.00 17.42 11.03
C GLU A 191 -4.97 18.11 11.95
N LYS A 192 -4.34 17.36 12.86
CA LYS A 192 -3.32 17.88 13.77
C LYS A 192 -1.91 17.89 13.16
N ASN A 193 -1.59 16.92 12.30
CA ASN A 193 -0.21 16.66 11.84
C ASN A 193 -0.02 16.83 10.32
N GLY A 194 -1.09 17.09 9.57
CA GLY A 194 -1.13 17.03 8.12
C GLY A 194 -0.46 18.19 7.37
N SER A 195 0.12 19.16 8.07
CA SER A 195 0.85 20.27 7.44
C SER A 195 2.21 19.85 6.86
N ASN A 196 2.73 18.68 7.27
CA ASN A 196 4.00 18.17 6.78
C ASN A 196 3.84 17.45 5.42
N PRO A 197 4.42 17.96 4.32
CA PRO A 197 4.36 17.31 3.01
C PRO A 197 5.19 16.02 2.92
N ASP A 198 6.06 15.76 3.90
CA ASP A 198 6.86 14.53 4.05
C ASP A 198 6.21 13.53 5.05
N LEU A 199 4.96 13.75 5.46
CA LEU A 199 4.29 12.86 6.41
C LEU A 199 4.21 11.44 5.84
N ILE A 200 4.81 10.50 6.56
CA ILE A 200 4.62 9.06 6.39
C ILE A 200 4.78 8.37 7.75
N VAL A 201 3.69 7.77 8.23
CA VAL A 201 3.62 7.24 9.60
C VAL A 201 3.01 5.84 9.65
N GLY A 202 3.57 4.97 10.49
CA GLY A 202 3.22 3.56 10.58
C GLY A 202 4.00 2.87 11.68
N THR A 203 4.06 1.54 11.65
CA THR A 203 4.97 0.79 12.53
C THR A 203 6.33 0.67 11.89
N LEU A 204 7.35 1.23 12.53
CA LEU A 204 8.66 1.43 11.95
C LEU A 204 9.57 0.22 12.20
N LEU A 205 10.06 -0.34 11.11
CA LEU A 205 10.99 -1.45 11.09
C LEU A 205 12.41 -0.91 10.89
N TYR A 206 13.16 -0.84 11.99
CA TYR A 206 14.59 -0.58 11.97
C TYR A 206 15.38 -1.88 11.82
N THR A 207 16.55 -1.79 11.18
CA THR A 207 17.57 -2.87 11.16
C THR A 207 17.00 -4.25 10.82
N SER A 208 16.05 -4.30 9.88
CA SER A 208 15.44 -5.57 9.45
C SER A 208 16.31 -6.21 8.37
N PRO A 209 16.90 -7.40 8.62
CA PRO A 209 17.73 -8.07 7.63
C PRO A 209 16.87 -8.73 6.54
N PRO A 210 17.35 -8.79 5.30
CA PRO A 210 16.73 -9.63 4.27
C PRO A 210 16.73 -11.09 4.71
N VAL A 211 15.60 -11.78 4.57
CA VAL A 211 15.51 -13.20 4.91
C VAL A 211 16.27 -14.01 3.85
N ARG A 212 17.25 -14.79 4.28
CA ARG A 212 18.11 -15.60 3.39
C ARG A 212 17.70 -17.07 3.29
N GLU A 213 16.68 -17.47 4.03
CA GLU A 213 16.12 -18.82 3.98
C GLU A 213 15.26 -19.01 2.72
N LYS A 214 15.69 -19.87 1.79
CA LYS A 214 15.08 -20.06 0.46
C LYS A 214 13.59 -20.45 0.47
N ASN A 215 13.18 -21.21 1.49
CA ASN A 215 11.80 -21.69 1.61
C ASN A 215 10.87 -20.65 2.25
N ASN A 216 11.42 -19.57 2.79
CA ASN A 216 10.65 -18.51 3.41
C ASN A 216 9.97 -17.65 2.35
N ARG A 217 8.71 -17.28 2.58
CA ARG A 217 7.99 -16.40 1.64
C ARG A 217 8.64 -15.01 1.48
N TYR A 218 9.42 -14.59 2.47
CA TYR A 218 10.15 -13.32 2.48
C TYR A 218 11.59 -13.43 1.95
N PHE A 219 11.96 -14.57 1.36
CA PHE A 219 13.31 -14.81 0.85
C PHE A 219 13.76 -13.73 -0.14
N VAL A 220 14.95 -13.19 0.08
CA VAL A 220 15.64 -12.28 -0.84
C VAL A 220 17.10 -12.73 -0.97
N PRO A 221 17.57 -13.10 -2.17
CA PRO A 221 18.96 -13.52 -2.38
C PRO A 221 19.94 -12.35 -2.23
N ALA A 222 21.19 -12.65 -1.86
CA ALA A 222 22.23 -11.63 -1.63
C ALA A 222 22.57 -10.88 -2.92
N GLU A 223 22.45 -11.56 -4.06
CA GLU A 223 22.65 -11.04 -5.42
C GLU A 223 21.60 -10.00 -5.81
N MET A 224 20.42 -10.02 -5.18
CA MET A 224 19.38 -9.01 -5.38
C MET A 224 19.53 -7.84 -4.42
N PHE A 225 19.93 -8.11 -3.17
CA PHE A 225 20.14 -7.10 -2.15
C PHE A 225 21.24 -7.56 -1.20
N ASN A 226 22.41 -6.91 -1.27
CA ASN A 226 23.63 -7.33 -0.58
C ASN A 226 23.90 -6.60 0.75
N GLU A 227 23.17 -5.52 1.05
CA GLU A 227 23.30 -4.84 2.35
C GLU A 227 22.81 -5.74 3.49
N THR A 228 23.37 -5.53 4.69
CA THR A 228 23.02 -6.26 5.90
C THR A 228 21.57 -6.03 6.34
N PHE A 229 21.08 -4.80 6.17
CA PHE A 229 19.75 -4.37 6.59
C PHE A 229 19.08 -3.56 5.50
N TYR A 230 17.76 -3.68 5.40
CA TYR A 230 16.97 -2.73 4.60
C TYR A 230 17.06 -1.31 5.19
N PRO A 231 16.91 -0.26 4.35
CA PRO A 231 16.59 1.08 4.85
C PRO A 231 15.36 1.04 5.79
N PRO A 232 15.26 1.97 6.76
CA PRO A 232 14.06 2.07 7.60
C PRO A 232 12.78 2.15 6.75
N TYR A 233 11.80 1.31 7.08
CA TYR A 233 10.53 1.22 6.37
C TYR A 233 9.38 0.94 7.33
N LEU A 234 8.14 1.15 6.87
CA LEU A 234 6.94 0.90 7.67
C LEU A 234 6.38 -0.49 7.36
N SER A 235 5.86 -1.20 8.35
CA SER A 235 5.18 -2.48 8.14
C SER A 235 3.95 -2.35 7.21
N GLY A 236 3.78 -3.29 6.28
CA GLY A 236 2.72 -3.26 5.27
C GLY A 236 1.32 -3.57 5.74
N GLY A 237 1.13 -3.91 7.02
CA GLY A 237 -0.21 -4.02 7.59
C GLY A 237 -0.98 -2.70 7.46
N GLY A 238 -0.27 -1.57 7.50
CA GLY A 238 -0.81 -0.30 7.03
C GLY A 238 -0.04 0.93 7.52
N TYR A 239 -0.13 2.01 6.74
CA TYR A 239 0.52 3.29 7.02
C TYR A 239 -0.21 4.45 6.35
N LEU A 240 0.04 5.66 6.86
CA LEU A 240 -0.47 6.92 6.34
C LEU A 240 0.62 7.66 5.59
N MET A 241 0.26 8.36 4.52
CA MET A 241 1.16 9.21 3.73
C MET A 241 0.48 10.52 3.32
N ALA A 242 1.26 11.59 3.23
CA ALA A 242 0.86 12.80 2.52
C ALA A 242 0.83 12.55 1.00
N GLY A 243 -0.17 13.07 0.31
CA GLY A 243 -0.32 13.01 -1.15
C GLY A 243 0.91 13.54 -1.91
N PRO A 244 1.47 14.72 -1.54
CA PRO A 244 2.72 15.21 -2.14
C PRO A 244 3.90 14.25 -2.00
N LEU A 245 3.99 13.49 -0.90
CA LEU A 245 4.98 12.43 -0.76
C LEU A 245 4.66 11.24 -1.66
N THR A 246 3.40 10.83 -1.79
CA THR A 246 2.98 9.76 -2.70
C THR A 246 3.36 10.04 -4.15
N VAL A 247 3.22 11.29 -4.62
CA VAL A 247 3.68 11.70 -5.97
C VAL A 247 5.21 11.60 -6.10
N ARG A 248 5.96 12.04 -5.09
CA ARG A 248 7.43 11.91 -5.11
C ARG A 248 7.89 10.46 -4.99
N LEU A 249 7.15 9.61 -4.29
CA LEU A 249 7.43 8.17 -4.20
C LEU A 249 7.32 7.49 -5.56
N HIS A 250 6.36 7.89 -6.40
CA HIS A 250 6.31 7.45 -7.80
C HIS A 250 7.62 7.78 -8.54
N LEU A 251 8.07 9.03 -8.47
CA LEU A 251 9.32 9.47 -9.13
C LEU A 251 10.56 8.76 -8.59
N ALA A 252 10.60 8.52 -7.27
CA ALA A 252 11.69 7.77 -6.65
C ALA A 252 11.67 6.30 -7.05
N SER A 253 10.47 5.71 -7.19
CA SER A 253 10.33 4.32 -7.57
C SER A 253 11.01 4.02 -8.89
N GLU A 254 10.95 4.94 -9.87
CA GLU A 254 11.62 4.82 -11.18
C GLU A 254 13.14 4.62 -11.10
N ARG A 255 13.76 4.99 -9.97
CA ARG A 255 15.22 4.90 -9.76
C ARG A 255 15.63 3.72 -8.89
N VAL A 256 14.67 2.96 -8.39
CA VAL A 256 14.88 1.84 -7.48
C VAL A 256 14.45 0.56 -8.18
N ASP A 257 15.33 -0.42 -8.26
CA ASP A 257 14.97 -1.72 -8.76
C ASP A 257 13.93 -2.40 -7.85
N LEU A 258 12.97 -3.11 -8.45
CA LEU A 258 11.94 -3.80 -7.68
C LEU A 258 12.53 -4.84 -6.73
N LEU A 259 11.95 -4.94 -5.54
CA LEU A 259 12.25 -5.95 -4.52
C LEU A 259 10.95 -6.73 -4.26
N PRO A 260 10.95 -8.05 -3.99
CA PRO A 260 9.72 -8.82 -3.77
C PRO A 260 9.03 -8.51 -2.43
N ILE A 261 9.60 -7.62 -1.63
CA ILE A 261 9.04 -7.12 -0.36
C ILE A 261 8.58 -5.68 -0.59
N ASP A 262 7.28 -5.46 -0.76
CA ASP A 262 6.69 -4.17 -1.17
C ASP A 262 7.01 -3.05 -0.17
N ASP A 263 6.93 -3.32 1.12
CA ASP A 263 7.17 -2.29 2.12
C ASP A 263 8.64 -1.90 2.24
N ALA A 264 9.55 -2.86 2.14
CA ALA A 264 10.98 -2.59 2.13
C ALA A 264 11.38 -1.82 0.85
N PHE A 265 10.71 -2.09 -0.28
CA PHE A 265 10.87 -1.31 -1.51
C PHE A 265 10.45 0.16 -1.30
N VAL A 266 9.33 0.43 -0.61
CA VAL A 266 8.96 1.81 -0.24
C VAL A 266 10.04 2.45 0.64
N GLY A 267 10.61 1.72 1.59
CA GLY A 267 11.78 2.17 2.38
C GLY A 267 12.98 2.58 1.53
N MET A 268 13.28 1.82 0.47
CA MET A 268 14.34 2.17 -0.48
C MET A 268 14.00 3.46 -1.24
N CYS A 269 12.74 3.66 -1.64
CA CYS A 269 12.28 4.89 -2.27
C CYS A 269 12.40 6.10 -1.32
N LEU A 270 12.04 5.93 -0.04
CA LEU A 270 12.19 6.96 0.98
C LEU A 270 13.66 7.36 1.18
N ARG A 271 14.58 6.39 1.13
CA ARG A 271 16.03 6.64 1.17
C ARG A 271 16.47 7.53 0.00
N VAL A 272 15.98 7.28 -1.22
CA VAL A 272 16.25 8.12 -2.40
C VAL A 272 15.73 9.55 -2.21
N LEU A 273 14.58 9.71 -1.55
CA LEU A 273 13.97 11.01 -1.27
C LEU A 273 14.56 11.72 -0.04
N HIS A 274 15.45 11.07 0.71
CA HIS A 274 15.93 11.54 2.02
C HIS A 274 14.81 11.81 3.04
N VAL A 275 13.69 11.07 2.95
CA VAL A 275 12.56 11.17 3.87
C VAL A 275 12.66 10.06 4.91
N SER A 276 12.50 10.41 6.19
CA SER A 276 12.53 9.44 7.29
C SER A 276 11.12 9.09 7.75
N PRO A 277 10.67 7.83 7.64
CA PRO A 277 9.37 7.42 8.16
C PRO A 277 9.31 7.51 9.69
N LYS A 278 8.11 7.74 10.21
CA LYS A 278 7.89 7.91 11.65
C LYS A 278 7.04 6.79 12.24
N GLU A 279 7.40 6.37 13.44
CA GLU A 279 6.63 5.43 14.25
C GLU A 279 5.32 6.08 14.70
N HIS A 280 4.24 5.30 14.72
CA HIS A 280 2.97 5.68 15.33
C HIS A 280 2.41 4.54 16.16
N SER A 281 2.35 4.73 17.47
CA SER A 281 1.97 3.71 18.45
C SER A 281 0.55 3.16 18.25
N GLY A 282 -0.33 3.95 17.62
CA GLY A 282 -1.69 3.56 17.24
C GLY A 282 -1.85 2.59 16.05
N ILE A 283 -0.77 2.23 15.36
CA ILE A 283 -0.78 1.29 14.22
C ILE A 283 -0.22 -0.05 14.71
N LYS A 284 -1.02 -1.12 14.65
CA LYS A 284 -0.74 -2.43 15.27
C LYS A 284 -0.77 -3.57 14.23
N PRO A 285 0.28 -3.74 13.41
CA PRO A 285 0.34 -4.75 12.35
C PRO A 285 0.52 -6.19 12.86
N TRP A 286 0.81 -6.37 14.16
CA TRP A 286 0.81 -7.69 14.81
C TRP A 286 -0.32 -7.85 15.82
N GLY A 287 -1.30 -6.95 15.79
CA GLY A 287 -2.42 -6.93 16.71
C GLY A 287 -2.09 -6.45 18.12
N ILE A 288 -3.02 -6.69 19.03
CA ILE A 288 -2.94 -6.27 20.43
C ILE A 288 -2.95 -7.53 21.29
N HIS A 289 -1.95 -7.72 22.13
CA HIS A 289 -1.92 -8.84 23.06
C HIS A 289 -2.52 -8.44 24.41
N GLU A 290 -3.28 -9.36 25.04
CA GLU A 290 -3.75 -9.13 26.40
C GLU A 290 -2.60 -9.23 27.41
N PRO A 291 -2.51 -8.28 28.37
CA PRO A 291 -1.55 -8.40 29.46
C PRO A 291 -1.70 -9.75 30.18
N GLY A 292 -0.63 -10.54 30.23
CA GLY A 292 -0.62 -11.85 30.90
C GLY A 292 -0.99 -13.05 30.01
N LYS A 293 -1.47 -12.85 28.78
CA LYS A 293 -1.73 -13.94 27.82
C LYS A 293 -0.76 -13.87 26.65
N LYS A 294 0.30 -14.70 26.70
CA LYS A 294 1.19 -14.87 25.56
C LYS A 294 0.40 -15.59 24.45
N ASN A 295 0.29 -14.95 23.28
CA ASN A 295 -0.24 -15.49 22.02
C ASN A 295 -1.77 -15.37 21.76
N GLU A 296 -2.55 -14.72 22.63
CA GLU A 296 -3.95 -14.36 22.31
C GLU A 296 -4.06 -12.89 21.92
N LEU A 297 -4.65 -12.63 20.74
CA LEU A 297 -5.03 -11.27 20.36
C LEU A 297 -6.26 -10.86 21.16
N SER A 298 -6.20 -9.67 21.76
CA SER A 298 -7.30 -9.16 22.57
C SER A 298 -8.52 -8.88 21.70
N LYS A 299 -9.67 -9.38 22.16
CA LYS A 299 -10.98 -9.08 21.58
C LYS A 299 -11.71 -7.97 22.34
N ASN A 300 -11.03 -7.31 23.27
CA ASN A 300 -11.62 -6.23 24.06
C ASN A 300 -11.75 -4.97 23.19
N PRO A 301 -12.98 -4.49 22.91
CA PRO A 301 -13.22 -3.33 22.04
C PRO A 301 -12.54 -2.04 22.55
N CYS A 302 -12.32 -1.91 23.85
CA CYS A 302 -11.73 -0.70 24.41
C CYS A 302 -10.30 -0.44 23.97
N PHE A 303 -9.54 -1.48 23.60
CA PHE A 303 -8.20 -1.25 23.05
C PHE A 303 -8.24 -0.70 21.62
N TYR A 304 -9.32 -0.91 20.88
CA TYR A 304 -9.45 -0.48 19.48
C TYR A 304 -9.90 0.97 19.36
N ARG A 305 -10.52 1.52 20.41
CA ARG A 305 -11.11 2.86 20.39
C ARG A 305 -10.10 3.96 20.09
N ASP A 306 -8.92 3.87 20.70
CA ASP A 306 -7.92 4.95 20.64
C ASP A 306 -6.79 4.63 19.63
N LEU A 307 -6.92 3.54 18.85
CA LEU A 307 -5.94 3.12 17.83
C LEU A 307 -6.37 3.56 16.43
N LEU A 308 -5.41 3.57 15.49
CA LEU A 308 -5.65 3.88 14.09
C LEU A 308 -5.93 2.62 13.26
N MET A 309 -5.12 1.58 13.45
CA MET A 309 -5.17 0.36 12.64
C MET A 309 -4.76 -0.85 13.47
N VAL A 310 -5.45 -1.98 13.29
CA VAL A 310 -5.11 -3.24 13.96
C VAL A 310 -5.25 -4.44 13.00
N HIS A 311 -4.22 -5.27 12.95
CA HIS A 311 -4.21 -6.58 12.26
C HIS A 311 -4.41 -7.72 13.28
N ARG A 312 -5.08 -8.84 13.00
CA ARG A 312 -5.85 -9.22 11.81
C ARG A 312 -7.30 -9.51 12.14
N PHE A 313 -8.16 -9.40 11.15
CA PHE A 313 -9.58 -9.70 11.24
C PHE A 313 -10.05 -10.60 10.10
N THR A 314 -10.78 -11.66 10.43
CA THR A 314 -11.67 -12.30 9.45
C THR A 314 -12.87 -11.38 9.14
N PRO A 315 -13.56 -11.55 8.00
CA PRO A 315 -14.75 -10.73 7.69
C PRO A 315 -15.82 -10.72 8.78
N GLY A 316 -16.07 -11.88 9.41
CA GLY A 316 -17.05 -11.99 10.50
C GLY A 316 -16.61 -11.28 11.78
N GLU A 317 -15.34 -11.41 12.16
CA GLU A 317 -14.77 -10.70 13.29
C GLU A 317 -14.79 -9.18 13.07
N LEU A 318 -14.49 -8.73 11.84
CA LEU A 318 -14.51 -7.31 11.48
C LEU A 318 -15.90 -6.71 11.66
N LEU A 319 -16.92 -7.38 11.11
CA LEU A 319 -18.32 -6.95 11.23
C LEU A 319 -18.78 -6.91 12.69
N LEU A 320 -18.42 -7.93 13.48
CA LEU A 320 -18.77 -7.99 14.89
C LEU A 320 -18.08 -6.87 15.69
N MET A 321 -16.76 -6.72 15.53
CA MET A 321 -15.99 -5.68 16.21
C MET A 321 -16.49 -4.29 15.84
N TRP A 322 -16.77 -4.02 14.57
CA TRP A 322 -17.32 -2.74 14.12
C TRP A 322 -18.67 -2.44 14.77
N LYS A 323 -19.57 -3.44 14.85
CA LYS A 323 -20.86 -3.29 15.53
C LYS A 323 -20.69 -2.97 17.02
N ILE A 324 -19.77 -3.65 17.70
CA ILE A 324 -19.46 -3.38 19.10
C ILE A 324 -18.90 -1.97 19.26
N MET A 325 -17.94 -1.56 18.44
CA MET A 325 -17.32 -0.23 18.47
C MET A 325 -18.29 0.93 18.22
N LYS A 326 -19.38 0.68 17.49
CA LYS A 326 -20.46 1.67 17.25
C LYS A 326 -21.57 1.63 18.30
N SER A 327 -21.50 0.71 19.28
CA SER A 327 -22.41 0.70 20.43
C SER A 327 -21.84 1.52 21.59
N ASP A 328 -22.67 1.81 22.61
CA ASP A 328 -22.27 2.53 23.82
C ASP A 328 -21.35 1.68 24.73
N VAL A 329 -20.17 1.34 24.23
CA VAL A 329 -19.17 0.61 25.00
C VAL A 329 -18.55 1.56 26.03
N ILE A 330 -18.82 1.29 27.31
CA ILE A 330 -18.22 2.02 28.41
C ILE A 330 -16.80 1.48 28.66
N CYS A 331 -15.79 2.21 28.19
CA CYS A 331 -14.40 1.91 28.44
C CYS A 331 -13.89 2.66 29.68
N SER A 332 -13.51 1.94 30.72
CA SER A 332 -13.16 2.50 32.03
C SER A 332 -11.80 3.23 32.09
N ARG A 333 -11.05 3.34 30.99
CA ARG A 333 -9.82 4.17 30.87
C ARG A 333 -9.63 4.70 29.44
N ARG A 334 -9.24 5.98 29.29
CA ARG A 334 -8.58 6.50 28.07
C ARG A 334 -7.10 6.17 28.20
N LEU A 335 -6.55 5.34 27.31
CA LEU A 335 -5.10 5.20 27.20
C LEU A 335 -4.65 6.24 26.17
N GLN A 336 -3.95 7.29 26.61
CA GLN A 336 -3.31 8.21 25.68
C GLN A 336 -2.13 7.49 25.03
N TYR A 337 -2.29 7.11 23.76
CA TYR A 337 -1.19 6.67 22.91
C TYR A 337 -0.51 7.94 22.37
N ILE A 338 0.71 8.21 22.87
CA ILE A 338 1.59 9.27 22.36
C ILE A 338 2.32 8.76 21.12
#